data_AF-A0A9N8HIV0-F1
#
_entry.id   AF-A0A9N8HIV0-F1
#
_cell.length_a   1.000
_cell.length_b   1.000
_cell.length_c   1.000
_cell.angle_alpha   90.00
_cell.angle_beta   90.00
_cell.angle_gamma   90.00
#
_symmetry.space_group_name_H-M   'P 1'
#
loop_
_entity.id
_entity.type
_entity.pdbx_description
1 polymer ?
#
loop_
_entity_poly.entity_id
_entity_poly.type
_entity_poly.pdbx_seq_one_letter_code
_entity_poly.pdbx_strand_id
1 'polypeptide(L)'
;MSSEKEAKPKKTLLGFPKRPSRREKNSADVDLENYHVHTSPEDQQQNLWNTVKIHSSSSSSSTKDREWPTYDAVISHVTTQDYRKHLTCPFDTMTDKTKTICPHGAVCCAKMELFPFPQGKSDDVTPYSGLLTPGTTAEHCMIRLSSAIRPLDQGVESDFARTMVRNAVGEKLAKAKIVPGAAIKVFRGNNVPSGNLLFLGSKVGQREEDFFAHCVCTTMTEKMPSVALPFMKRFTRYSKFPLSLGVSDFAKYDVDGNDHSDGSHNFPFAVTLQPVYERSAPTTATTTESSTNEKTKGDKKKKFATFDSFIDEVTHIPVGTTLFDIYASPDPESVGDPTRIQRIGRITTTSEMIPSSPHDGLYFRHEVKEQDYDLRPEWKKGIERKMAMDQGKTKGTVGKLAGWRLFEEDIALQKYVDFGAST
;
A
#
# COMPACT_ATOMS: atom_id res chain seq x y z
N MET A 1 24.58 46.32 49.07
CA MET A 1 24.20 46.86 47.74
C MET A 1 23.40 45.78 47.03
N SER A 2 22.09 45.77 47.25
CA SER A 2 21.17 44.78 46.69
C SER A 2 20.64 45.28 45.35
N SER A 3 20.85 44.52 44.29
CA SER A 3 20.36 44.80 42.94
C SER A 3 18.90 44.38 42.82
N GLU A 4 18.03 45.37 42.68
CA GLU A 4 16.60 45.24 42.42
C GLU A 4 16.39 44.86 40.95
N LYS A 5 15.78 43.69 40.69
CA LYS A 5 15.45 43.24 39.33
C LYS A 5 14.07 43.73 38.95
N GLU A 6 14.05 44.64 38.00
CA GLU A 6 12.87 45.25 37.39
C GLU A 6 12.03 44.22 36.60
N ALA A 7 10.74 44.14 36.92
CA ALA A 7 9.78 43.23 36.29
C ALA A 7 9.24 43.79 34.96
N LYS A 8 9.30 43.00 33.89
CA LYS A 8 8.77 43.37 32.57
C LYS A 8 7.22 43.32 32.54
N PRO A 9 6.57 44.25 31.82
CA PRO A 9 5.11 44.32 31.76
C PRO A 9 4.49 43.19 30.93
N LYS A 10 3.36 42.66 31.42
CA LYS A 10 2.52 41.66 30.75
C LYS A 10 1.90 42.26 29.49
N LYS A 11 2.10 41.61 28.33
CA LYS A 11 1.40 41.92 27.08
C LYS A 11 -0.07 41.49 27.18
N THR A 12 -0.97 42.46 27.08
CA THR A 12 -2.42 42.27 26.95
C THR A 12 -2.72 41.64 25.58
N LEU A 13 -3.36 40.48 25.58
CA LEU A 13 -3.84 39.80 24.38
C LEU A 13 -5.07 40.55 23.84
N LEU A 14 -4.93 41.08 22.61
CA LEU A 14 -6.03 41.65 21.83
C LEU A 14 -7.07 40.55 21.52
N GLY A 15 -8.32 40.84 21.88
CA GLY A 15 -9.47 39.96 21.66
C GLY A 15 -9.73 39.71 20.18
N PHE A 16 -9.90 38.42 19.83
CA PHE A 16 -10.34 38.02 18.50
C PHE A 16 -11.84 38.32 18.31
N PRO A 17 -12.26 38.78 17.12
CA PRO A 17 -13.68 39.02 16.83
C PRO A 17 -14.48 37.70 16.87
N LYS A 18 -15.63 37.75 17.55
CA LYS A 18 -16.62 36.65 17.59
C LYS A 18 -17.04 36.30 16.16
N ARG A 19 -16.90 35.01 15.80
CA ARG A 19 -17.43 34.45 14.56
C ARG A 19 -18.96 34.61 14.51
N PRO A 20 -19.55 34.94 13.35
CA PRO A 20 -21.00 34.99 13.20
C PRO A 20 -21.61 33.59 13.37
N SER A 21 -22.74 33.53 14.07
CA SER A 21 -23.53 32.33 14.31
C SER A 21 -23.99 31.73 12.99
N ARG A 22 -23.71 30.44 12.83
CA ARG A 22 -24.00 29.66 11.63
C ARG A 22 -25.50 29.38 11.57
N ARG A 23 -26.12 29.91 10.53
CA ARG A 23 -27.48 29.63 10.04
C ARG A 23 -27.78 28.13 10.07
N GLU A 24 -28.83 27.75 10.79
CA GLU A 24 -29.42 26.40 10.77
C GLU A 24 -29.76 26.03 9.31
N LYS A 25 -29.11 24.99 8.81
CA LYS A 25 -29.53 24.31 7.59
C LYS A 25 -30.32 23.09 8.05
N ASN A 26 -31.57 23.03 7.63
CA ASN A 26 -32.42 21.84 7.66
C ASN A 26 -31.60 20.63 7.18
N SER A 27 -31.17 19.77 8.11
CA SER A 27 -30.78 18.41 7.77
C SER A 27 -32.07 17.67 7.46
N ALA A 28 -32.17 17.19 6.23
CA ALA A 28 -32.94 15.98 6.00
C ALA A 28 -32.19 14.89 6.78
N ASP A 29 -32.60 14.68 8.02
CA ASP A 29 -32.29 13.47 8.77
C ASP A 29 -32.97 12.34 8.00
N VAL A 30 -32.24 11.77 7.05
CA VAL A 30 -32.56 10.48 6.47
C VAL A 30 -32.43 9.50 7.63
N ASP A 31 -33.54 8.90 8.03
CA ASP A 31 -33.63 7.85 9.05
C ASP A 31 -32.59 6.74 8.75
N LEU A 32 -31.40 6.88 9.34
CA LEU A 32 -30.29 5.92 9.25
C LEU A 32 -30.51 4.71 10.17
N GLU A 33 -31.58 4.69 10.98
CA GLU A 33 -31.82 3.65 11.98
C GLU A 33 -32.41 2.35 11.43
N ASN A 34 -32.87 2.31 10.17
CA ASN A 34 -33.82 1.27 9.76
C ASN A 34 -33.34 0.16 8.82
N TYR A 35 -32.03 -0.05 8.57
CA TYR A 35 -31.60 -1.20 7.74
C TYR A 35 -30.16 -1.67 8.05
N HIS A 36 -29.88 -2.07 9.30
CA HIS A 36 -28.70 -2.90 9.59
C HIS A 36 -29.02 -4.38 9.33
N VAL A 37 -29.35 -4.72 8.08
CA VAL A 37 -29.32 -6.12 7.65
C VAL A 37 -27.88 -6.58 7.85
N HIS A 38 -27.68 -7.58 8.70
CA HIS A 38 -26.38 -8.24 8.84
C HIS A 38 -25.97 -8.76 7.47
N THR A 39 -24.97 -8.12 6.88
CA THR A 39 -24.42 -8.55 5.60
C THR A 39 -23.27 -9.50 5.88
N SER A 40 -23.30 -10.69 5.29
CA SER A 40 -22.19 -11.62 5.37
C SER A 40 -20.95 -11.03 4.68
N PRO A 41 -19.72 -11.48 5.01
CA PRO A 41 -18.52 -11.10 4.27
C PRO A 41 -18.64 -11.35 2.76
N GLU A 42 -19.32 -12.45 2.38
CA GLU A 42 -19.61 -12.81 0.99
C GLU A 42 -20.48 -11.75 0.32
N ASP A 43 -21.60 -11.37 0.94
CA ASP A 43 -22.51 -10.35 0.40
C ASP A 43 -21.80 -9.01 0.24
N GLN A 44 -20.98 -8.61 1.22
CA GLN A 44 -20.21 -7.36 1.16
C GLN A 44 -19.23 -7.38 -0.02
N GLN A 45 -18.46 -8.47 -0.18
CA GLN A 45 -17.54 -8.64 -1.30
C GLN A 45 -18.28 -8.63 -2.63
N GLN A 46 -19.36 -9.41 -2.75
CA GLN A 46 -20.10 -9.58 -4.00
C GLN A 46 -20.76 -8.26 -4.43
N ASN A 47 -21.30 -7.50 -3.49
CA ASN A 47 -21.86 -6.17 -3.74
C ASN A 47 -20.77 -5.22 -4.28
N LEU A 48 -19.62 -5.11 -3.59
CA LEU A 48 -18.54 -4.25 -4.04
C LEU A 48 -17.96 -4.70 -5.38
N TRP A 49 -17.76 -6.00 -5.57
CA TRP A 49 -17.26 -6.58 -6.81
C TRP A 49 -18.17 -6.30 -8.00
N ASN A 50 -19.49 -6.37 -7.81
CA ASN A 50 -20.45 -6.01 -8.84
C ASN A 50 -20.35 -4.52 -9.22
N THR A 51 -20.20 -3.62 -8.24
CA THR A 51 -19.96 -2.20 -8.50
C THR A 51 -18.69 -1.98 -9.33
N VAL A 52 -17.58 -2.62 -8.96
CA VAL A 52 -16.31 -2.50 -9.69
C VAL A 52 -16.43 -3.02 -11.13
N LYS A 53 -17.08 -4.17 -11.35
CA LYS A 53 -17.32 -4.71 -12.70
C LYS A 53 -18.16 -3.78 -13.58
N ILE A 54 -19.23 -3.21 -13.03
CA ILE A 54 -20.08 -2.25 -13.75
C ILE A 54 -19.25 -1.04 -14.19
N HIS A 55 -18.43 -0.50 -13.29
CA HIS A 55 -17.56 0.62 -13.63
C HIS A 55 -16.49 0.26 -14.67
N SER A 56 -15.82 -0.88 -14.52
CA SER A 56 -14.80 -1.35 -15.45
C SER A 56 -15.35 -1.57 -16.87
N SER A 57 -16.51 -2.22 -16.99
CA SER A 57 -17.20 -2.41 -18.29
C SER A 57 -17.73 -1.11 -18.91
N SER A 58 -18.21 -0.15 -18.11
CA SER A 58 -18.66 1.16 -18.60
C SER A 58 -17.50 2.00 -19.15
N SER A 59 -16.27 1.78 -18.66
CA SER A 59 -15.06 2.52 -19.06
C SER A 59 -14.46 2.05 -20.40
N SER A 60 -15.32 1.57 -21.31
CA SER A 60 -15.02 1.02 -22.65
C SER A 60 -14.21 1.91 -23.61
N SER A 61 -13.62 3.02 -23.15
CA SER A 61 -12.51 3.64 -23.86
C SER A 61 -11.44 2.57 -24.03
N SER A 62 -11.25 2.13 -25.29
CA SER A 62 -10.16 1.26 -25.70
C SER A 62 -8.89 1.64 -24.95
N THR A 63 -8.07 0.67 -24.57
CA THR A 63 -6.77 0.75 -23.87
C THR A 63 -5.78 1.84 -24.34
N LYS A 64 -6.13 2.61 -25.36
CA LYS A 64 -5.27 3.55 -26.06
C LYS A 64 -4.84 4.76 -25.25
N ASP A 65 -5.53 5.20 -24.20
CA ASP A 65 -5.00 6.28 -23.34
C ASP A 65 -5.59 6.25 -21.92
N ARG A 66 -5.02 5.44 -21.01
CA ARG A 66 -5.25 5.69 -19.58
C ARG A 66 -4.58 7.02 -19.23
N GLU A 67 -5.35 8.00 -18.78
CA GLU A 67 -4.81 9.27 -18.32
C GLU A 67 -4.09 9.08 -16.99
N TRP A 68 -2.78 8.87 -17.08
CA TRP A 68 -1.91 8.84 -15.91
C TRP A 68 -1.57 10.27 -15.50
N PRO A 69 -1.79 10.66 -14.23
CA PRO A 69 -1.42 11.98 -13.76
C PRO A 69 0.09 12.15 -13.87
N THR A 70 0.50 13.32 -14.33
CA THR A 70 1.92 13.71 -14.33
C THR A 70 2.42 13.80 -12.89
N TYR A 71 3.73 13.69 -12.69
CA TYR A 71 4.33 13.87 -11.37
C TYR A 71 3.96 15.22 -10.74
N ASP A 72 3.94 16.29 -11.54
CA ASP A 72 3.52 17.62 -11.08
C ASP A 72 2.03 17.67 -10.69
N ALA A 73 1.16 16.96 -11.43
CA ALA A 73 -0.26 16.85 -11.06
C ALA A 73 -0.42 16.11 -9.72
N VAL A 74 0.33 15.04 -9.49
CA VAL A 74 0.34 14.31 -8.22
C VAL A 74 0.85 15.19 -7.07
N ILE A 75 1.96 15.92 -7.27
CA ILE A 75 2.48 16.85 -6.25
C ILE A 75 1.48 17.97 -5.96
N SER A 76 0.95 18.62 -7.01
CA SER A 76 -0.02 19.70 -6.88
C SER A 76 -1.27 19.23 -6.14
N HIS A 77 -1.76 18.04 -6.49
CA HIS A 77 -2.90 17.45 -5.82
C HIS A 77 -2.60 17.14 -4.34
N VAL A 78 -1.47 16.48 -4.02
CA VAL A 78 -1.11 16.16 -2.63
C VAL A 78 -0.91 17.41 -1.79
N THR A 79 -0.37 18.47 -2.39
CA THR A 79 -0.12 19.73 -1.68
C THR A 79 -1.40 20.52 -1.41
N THR A 80 -2.43 20.37 -2.24
CA THR A 80 -3.69 21.12 -2.15
C THR A 80 -4.80 20.38 -1.43
N GLN A 81 -4.89 19.06 -1.56
CA GLN A 81 -5.98 18.27 -0.97
C GLN A 81 -5.85 18.05 0.54
N ASP A 82 -7.00 17.74 1.16
CA ASP A 82 -7.07 17.26 2.54
C ASP A 82 -7.41 15.76 2.59
N TYR A 83 -6.41 14.94 2.91
CA TYR A 83 -6.59 13.49 3.01
C TYR A 83 -7.20 13.01 4.33
N ARG A 84 -7.53 13.87 5.30
CA ARG A 84 -8.11 13.40 6.58
C ARG A 84 -9.32 12.50 6.38
N LYS A 85 -10.24 12.87 5.49
CA LYS A 85 -11.42 12.05 5.16
C LYS A 85 -11.03 10.68 4.63
N HIS A 86 -9.98 10.59 3.81
CA HIS A 86 -9.42 9.35 3.27
C HIS A 86 -8.59 8.53 4.28
N LEU A 87 -8.38 9.04 5.49
CA LEU A 87 -7.72 8.29 6.56
C LEU A 87 -8.72 7.84 7.62
N THR A 88 -9.86 8.54 7.72
CA THR A 88 -10.87 8.27 8.74
C THR A 88 -12.17 7.67 8.19
N CYS A 89 -12.33 7.55 6.86
CA CYS A 89 -13.53 6.96 6.28
C CYS A 89 -13.64 5.47 6.64
N PRO A 90 -14.70 5.04 7.34
CA PRO A 90 -14.89 3.65 7.73
C PRO A 90 -15.51 2.79 6.62
N PHE A 91 -16.05 3.41 5.58
CA PHE A 91 -16.79 2.74 4.52
C PHE A 91 -15.87 2.07 3.51
N ASP A 92 -16.33 0.98 2.91
CA ASP A 92 -15.62 0.27 1.83
C ASP A 92 -15.67 0.98 0.48
N THR A 93 -16.61 1.90 0.34
CA THR A 93 -16.77 2.75 -0.84
C THR A 93 -16.58 4.21 -0.48
N MET A 94 -16.05 4.96 -1.44
CA MET A 94 -16.01 6.41 -1.36
C MET A 94 -16.55 7.02 -2.65
N THR A 95 -17.47 7.97 -2.52
CA THR A 95 -17.99 8.77 -3.64
C THR A 95 -17.02 9.85 -4.08
N ASP A 96 -15.99 10.13 -3.28
CA ASP A 96 -14.95 11.11 -3.58
C ASP A 96 -14.00 10.54 -4.64
N LYS A 97 -14.09 11.11 -5.85
CA LYS A 97 -13.36 10.68 -7.04
C LYS A 97 -11.99 11.34 -7.19
N THR A 98 -11.51 12.03 -6.17
CA THR A 98 -10.33 12.90 -6.31
C THR A 98 -8.99 12.17 -6.22
N LYS A 99 -8.92 10.86 -5.95
CA LYS A 99 -7.66 10.15 -5.75
C LYS A 99 -6.75 10.18 -7.00
N THR A 100 -5.56 10.79 -6.87
CA THR A 100 -4.54 10.87 -7.93
C THR A 100 -3.34 9.94 -7.73
N ILE A 101 -3.17 9.35 -6.55
CA ILE A 101 -2.09 8.38 -6.26
C ILE A 101 -2.62 6.96 -6.49
N CYS A 102 -1.80 6.12 -7.15
CA CYS A 102 -2.20 4.79 -7.58
C CYS A 102 -3.50 4.79 -8.40
N PRO A 103 -3.67 5.70 -9.39
CA PRO A 103 -4.98 5.93 -9.97
C PRO A 103 -5.47 4.71 -10.77
N HIS A 104 -4.57 4.07 -11.52
CA HIS A 104 -4.90 2.90 -12.32
C HIS A 104 -4.19 1.65 -11.80
N GLY A 105 -4.80 0.51 -12.03
CA GLY A 105 -4.29 -0.79 -11.64
C GLY A 105 -5.17 -1.92 -12.16
N ALA A 106 -5.06 -3.08 -11.54
CA ALA A 106 -5.98 -4.21 -11.71
C ALA A 106 -6.46 -4.69 -10.35
N VAL A 107 -7.65 -5.28 -10.32
CA VAL A 107 -8.30 -5.78 -9.11
C VAL A 107 -8.97 -7.12 -9.38
N CYS A 108 -8.93 -8.02 -8.41
CA CYS A 108 -9.72 -9.24 -8.39
C CYS A 108 -10.23 -9.54 -6.97
N CYS A 109 -11.19 -10.45 -6.89
CA CYS A 109 -11.43 -11.21 -5.68
C CYS A 109 -10.24 -12.14 -5.40
N ALA A 110 -9.96 -12.34 -4.12
CA ALA A 110 -8.92 -13.22 -3.64
C ALA A 110 -9.35 -13.89 -2.34
N LYS A 111 -8.59 -14.89 -1.91
CA LYS A 111 -8.60 -15.41 -0.56
C LYS A 111 -7.24 -15.23 0.10
N MET A 112 -7.24 -15.11 1.42
CA MET A 112 -6.05 -15.00 2.26
C MET A 112 -6.01 -16.17 3.22
N GLU A 113 -5.01 -17.03 3.09
CA GLU A 113 -4.85 -18.25 3.88
C GLU A 113 -3.69 -18.08 4.85
N LEU A 114 -3.94 -18.16 6.16
CA LEU A 114 -2.94 -18.05 7.21
C LEU A 114 -2.54 -19.46 7.65
N PHE A 115 -1.24 -19.74 7.67
CA PHE A 115 -0.73 -21.05 8.05
C PHE A 115 -0.95 -21.32 9.55
N PRO A 116 -1.13 -22.59 9.95
CA PRO A 116 -1.24 -22.96 11.36
C PRO A 116 -0.03 -22.50 12.17
N PHE A 117 -0.25 -22.18 13.45
CA PHE A 117 0.86 -21.83 14.32
C PHE A 117 1.76 -23.06 14.54
N PRO A 118 3.08 -22.96 14.32
CA PRO A 118 3.99 -24.09 14.42
C PRO A 118 4.03 -24.68 15.83
N GLN A 119 3.87 -26.00 15.95
CA GLN A 119 3.92 -26.71 17.24
C GLN A 119 5.35 -26.72 17.80
N GLY A 120 5.47 -26.65 19.14
CA GLY A 120 6.76 -26.79 19.83
C GLY A 120 7.71 -25.58 19.72
N LYS A 121 7.22 -24.40 19.32
CA LYS A 121 7.97 -23.15 19.44
C LYS A 121 8.11 -22.70 20.90
N SER A 122 9.14 -21.91 21.18
CA SER A 122 9.36 -21.35 22.53
C SER A 122 8.19 -20.45 22.95
N ASP A 123 8.04 -20.30 24.26
CA ASP A 123 7.06 -19.41 24.89
C ASP A 123 7.19 -17.92 24.48
N ASP A 124 8.22 -17.57 23.69
CA ASP A 124 8.52 -16.21 23.26
C ASP A 124 7.75 -15.75 22.01
N VAL A 125 7.04 -16.65 21.33
CA VAL A 125 6.26 -16.31 20.13
C VAL A 125 4.76 -16.41 20.42
N THR A 126 4.11 -15.25 20.50
CA THR A 126 2.65 -15.17 20.65
C THR A 126 1.97 -15.20 19.27
N PRO A 127 0.91 -16.00 19.06
CA PRO A 127 0.14 -15.98 17.82
C PRO A 127 -0.48 -14.60 17.58
N TYR A 128 -0.63 -14.20 16.32
CA TYR A 128 -1.37 -12.99 15.97
C TYR A 128 -2.88 -13.19 16.12
N SER A 129 -3.63 -12.09 16.18
CA SER A 129 -5.08 -12.08 16.36
C SER A 129 -5.84 -11.54 15.14
N GLY A 130 -7.18 -11.55 15.21
CA GLY A 130 -8.06 -11.00 14.18
C GLY A 130 -7.86 -11.68 12.83
N LEU A 131 -7.76 -10.90 11.74
CA LEU A 131 -7.52 -11.42 10.39
C LEU A 131 -6.14 -12.05 10.19
N LEU A 132 -5.23 -11.94 11.17
CA LEU A 132 -3.90 -12.57 11.14
C LEU A 132 -3.83 -13.84 11.99
N THR A 133 -4.97 -14.30 12.53
CA THR A 133 -5.02 -15.50 13.37
C THR A 133 -4.46 -16.71 12.61
N PRO A 134 -3.42 -17.40 13.12
CA PRO A 134 -2.86 -18.57 12.46
C PRO A 134 -3.89 -19.68 12.23
N GLY A 135 -3.80 -20.36 11.09
CA GLY A 135 -4.69 -21.46 10.71
C GLY A 135 -6.08 -21.03 10.24
N THR A 136 -6.30 -19.73 10.01
CA THR A 136 -7.58 -19.19 9.50
C THR A 136 -7.49 -18.87 8.01
N THR A 137 -8.64 -18.87 7.34
CA THR A 137 -8.76 -18.44 5.95
C THR A 137 -9.83 -17.37 5.83
N ALA A 138 -9.48 -16.24 5.22
CA ALA A 138 -10.45 -15.24 4.79
C ALA A 138 -10.80 -15.48 3.31
N GLU A 139 -11.92 -16.14 3.05
CA GLU A 139 -12.38 -16.49 1.70
C GLU A 139 -12.79 -15.27 0.87
N HIS A 140 -13.22 -14.20 1.54
CA HIS A 140 -13.77 -13.00 0.92
C HIS A 140 -12.81 -11.82 1.04
N CYS A 141 -11.84 -11.75 0.13
CA CYS A 141 -10.91 -10.62 0.00
C CYS A 141 -11.00 -9.96 -1.38
N MET A 142 -10.54 -8.71 -1.48
CA MET A 142 -10.21 -8.09 -2.76
C MET A 142 -8.76 -7.62 -2.70
N ILE A 143 -7.99 -7.90 -3.76
CA ILE A 143 -6.64 -7.40 -3.92
C ILE A 143 -6.57 -6.50 -5.14
N ARG A 144 -5.92 -5.34 -4.98
CA ARG A 144 -5.65 -4.39 -6.05
C ARG A 144 -4.15 -4.22 -6.23
N LEU A 145 -3.68 -4.44 -7.46
CA LEU A 145 -2.30 -4.22 -7.89
C LEU A 145 -2.26 -2.92 -8.70
N SER A 146 -1.35 -2.00 -8.38
CA SER A 146 -1.32 -0.67 -9.01
C SER A 146 0.07 -0.09 -9.05
N SER A 147 0.30 0.88 -9.94
CA SER A 147 1.50 1.70 -9.88
C SER A 147 1.17 3.07 -9.29
N ALA A 148 1.97 3.54 -8.33
CA ALA A 148 1.68 4.78 -7.61
C ALA A 148 1.66 6.02 -8.51
N ILE A 149 2.61 6.08 -9.46
CA ILE A 149 2.78 7.18 -10.39
C ILE A 149 3.29 6.65 -11.74
N ARG A 150 3.14 7.47 -12.80
CA ARG A 150 3.80 7.23 -14.08
C ARG A 150 5.31 7.52 -13.97
N PRO A 151 6.17 6.72 -14.61
CA PRO A 151 7.57 7.03 -14.82
C PRO A 151 7.79 8.41 -15.42
N LEU A 152 8.80 9.12 -14.91
CA LEU A 152 9.11 10.50 -15.31
C LEU A 152 9.61 10.62 -16.76
N ASP A 153 10.18 9.56 -17.31
CA ASP A 153 10.72 9.53 -18.66
C ASP A 153 9.61 9.38 -19.72
N GLN A 154 8.42 8.94 -19.33
CA GLN A 154 7.27 8.78 -20.22
C GLN A 154 6.38 10.02 -20.21
N GLY A 155 6.52 10.87 -21.23
CA GLY A 155 5.72 12.10 -21.41
C GLY A 155 6.56 13.37 -21.59
N VAL A 156 7.88 13.29 -21.42
CA VAL A 156 8.81 14.38 -21.73
C VAL A 156 9.44 14.14 -23.11
N GLU A 157 9.00 14.92 -24.11
CA GLU A 157 9.45 14.78 -25.50
C GLU A 157 10.91 15.22 -25.72
N SER A 158 11.38 16.22 -24.96
CA SER A 158 12.73 16.78 -25.11
C SER A 158 13.77 16.03 -24.26
N ASP A 159 14.85 15.56 -24.89
CA ASP A 159 15.98 14.91 -24.20
C ASP A 159 16.67 15.84 -23.19
N PHE A 160 16.68 17.14 -23.48
CA PHE A 160 17.21 18.15 -22.55
C PHE A 160 16.34 18.24 -21.28
N ALA A 161 15.02 18.32 -21.44
CA ALA A 161 14.09 18.34 -20.32
C ALA A 161 14.17 17.02 -19.51
N ARG A 162 14.28 15.86 -20.18
CA ARG A 162 14.47 14.56 -19.53
C ARG A 162 15.77 14.53 -18.71
N THR A 163 16.85 15.11 -19.22
CA THR A 163 18.14 15.20 -18.52
C THR A 163 18.04 16.10 -17.29
N MET A 164 17.39 17.25 -17.40
CA MET A 164 17.15 18.13 -16.25
C MET A 164 16.30 17.46 -15.17
N VAL A 165 15.19 16.81 -15.56
CA VAL A 165 14.35 16.04 -14.63
C VAL A 165 15.17 14.94 -13.96
N ARG A 166 15.95 14.16 -14.72
CA ARG A 166 16.82 13.10 -14.18
C ARG A 166 17.82 13.62 -13.16
N ASN A 167 18.44 14.76 -13.42
CA ASN A 167 19.39 15.38 -12.49
C ASN A 167 18.69 15.88 -11.22
N ALA A 168 17.46 16.38 -11.32
CA ALA A 168 16.69 16.86 -10.18
C ALA A 168 16.12 15.73 -9.31
N VAL A 169 15.59 14.67 -9.93
CA VAL A 169 14.85 13.59 -9.25
C VAL A 169 15.73 12.40 -8.85
N GLY A 170 16.94 12.33 -9.39
CA GLY A 170 17.89 11.26 -9.17
C GLY A 170 17.73 10.11 -10.18
N GLU A 171 18.84 9.42 -10.41
CA GLU A 171 18.94 8.38 -11.44
C GLU A 171 17.99 7.20 -11.23
N LYS A 172 17.71 6.81 -9.98
CA LYS A 172 16.81 5.67 -9.70
C LYS A 172 15.38 5.96 -10.17
N LEU A 173 14.82 7.10 -9.77
CA LEU A 173 13.47 7.49 -10.14
C LEU A 173 13.34 7.76 -11.66
N ALA A 174 14.37 8.31 -12.28
CA ALA A 174 14.39 8.51 -13.73
C ALA A 174 14.47 7.21 -14.55
N LYS A 175 14.89 6.09 -13.94
CA LYS A 175 14.97 4.77 -14.57
C LYS A 175 13.82 3.86 -14.15
N ALA A 176 12.92 4.32 -13.29
CA ALA A 176 11.80 3.54 -12.81
C ALA A 176 10.86 3.20 -13.97
N LYS A 177 10.44 1.94 -14.06
CA LYS A 177 9.41 1.49 -15.01
C LYS A 177 8.04 1.43 -14.38
N ILE A 178 7.97 1.07 -13.10
CA ILE A 178 6.76 1.07 -12.30
C ILE A 178 7.09 1.43 -10.84
N VAL A 179 6.06 1.84 -10.09
CA VAL A 179 6.13 2.07 -8.64
C VAL A 179 5.10 1.14 -7.99
N PRO A 180 5.43 -0.14 -7.76
CA PRO A 180 4.43 -1.14 -7.37
C PRO A 180 3.81 -0.80 -6.03
N GLY A 181 2.49 -0.93 -5.98
CA GLY A 181 1.69 -0.90 -4.78
C GLY A 181 0.60 -1.96 -4.84
N ALA A 182 0.42 -2.67 -3.74
CA ALA A 182 -0.68 -3.62 -3.57
C ALA A 182 -1.57 -3.16 -2.41
N ALA A 183 -2.87 -3.35 -2.52
CA ALA A 183 -3.79 -3.13 -1.41
C ALA A 183 -4.70 -4.35 -1.28
N ILE A 184 -4.86 -4.85 -0.06
CA ILE A 184 -5.81 -5.91 0.26
C ILE A 184 -6.92 -5.36 1.14
N LYS A 185 -8.14 -5.77 0.83
CA LYS A 185 -9.35 -5.55 1.62
C LYS A 185 -9.91 -6.91 1.98
N VAL A 186 -10.19 -7.12 3.25
CA VAL A 186 -10.75 -8.37 3.78
C VAL A 186 -12.07 -8.05 4.46
N PHE A 187 -13.17 -8.60 3.94
CA PHE A 187 -14.51 -8.35 4.47
C PHE A 187 -14.72 -9.12 5.77
N ARG A 188 -15.50 -8.55 6.68
CA ARG A 188 -15.72 -9.08 8.03
C ARG A 188 -17.21 -9.20 8.31
N GLY A 189 -17.58 -10.15 9.16
CA GLY A 189 -18.95 -10.36 9.60
C GLY A 189 -19.45 -9.25 10.51
N ASN A 190 -20.70 -9.40 10.96
CA ASN A 190 -21.28 -8.55 12.01
C ASN A 190 -21.26 -7.03 11.70
N ASN A 191 -21.32 -6.65 10.42
CA ASN A 191 -21.26 -5.27 9.95
C ASN A 191 -20.00 -4.51 10.45
N VAL A 192 -18.93 -5.23 10.77
CA VAL A 192 -17.64 -4.63 11.12
C VAL A 192 -16.98 -4.13 9.84
N PRO A 193 -16.39 -2.91 9.83
CA PRO A 193 -15.65 -2.42 8.68
C PRO A 193 -14.55 -3.39 8.23
N SER A 194 -14.36 -3.52 6.92
CA SER A 194 -13.31 -4.39 6.37
C SER A 194 -11.91 -4.08 6.94
N GLY A 195 -11.08 -5.11 7.04
CA GLY A 195 -9.66 -4.95 7.30
C GLY A 195 -8.95 -4.55 6.02
N ASN A 196 -8.11 -3.51 6.08
CA ASN A 196 -7.39 -3.04 4.90
C ASN A 196 -5.89 -2.96 5.21
N LEU A 197 -5.05 -3.44 4.28
CA LEU A 197 -3.62 -3.18 4.29
C LEU A 197 -3.21 -2.60 2.94
N LEU A 198 -2.32 -1.61 2.98
CA LEU A 198 -1.66 -1.06 1.81
C LEU A 198 -0.17 -1.39 1.91
N PHE A 199 0.38 -1.81 0.78
CA PHE A 199 1.76 -2.19 0.62
C PHE A 199 2.38 -1.37 -0.51
N LEU A 200 3.60 -0.91 -0.29
CA LEU A 200 4.35 -0.18 -1.30
C LEU A 200 5.73 -0.80 -1.46
N GLY A 201 6.19 -0.91 -2.70
CA GLY A 201 7.55 -1.33 -3.02
C GLY A 201 8.53 -0.17 -2.90
N SER A 202 9.42 -0.07 -3.88
CA SER A 202 10.36 1.06 -3.97
C SER A 202 9.63 2.38 -4.21
N LYS A 203 9.75 3.33 -3.28
CA LYS A 203 9.21 4.70 -3.43
C LYS A 203 9.77 5.49 -4.62
N VAL A 204 10.93 5.07 -5.12
CA VAL A 204 11.55 5.64 -6.33
C VAL A 204 11.31 4.75 -7.54
N GLY A 205 10.35 3.83 -7.45
CA GLY A 205 10.09 2.79 -8.42
C GLY A 205 11.18 1.74 -8.52
N GLN A 206 10.92 0.75 -9.37
CA GLN A 206 11.81 -0.33 -9.73
C GLN A 206 12.16 -0.26 -11.21
N ARG A 207 13.27 -0.89 -11.62
CA ARG A 207 13.76 -0.82 -13.01
C ARG A 207 13.14 -1.88 -13.90
N GLU A 208 12.62 -2.92 -13.26
CA GLU A 208 11.98 -4.08 -13.82
C GLU A 208 10.55 -3.71 -14.23
N GLU A 209 10.14 -4.14 -15.42
CA GLU A 209 8.76 -3.96 -15.91
C GLU A 209 7.79 -4.95 -15.24
N ASP A 210 8.33 -6.05 -14.70
CA ASP A 210 7.56 -7.07 -13.98
C ASP A 210 7.08 -6.56 -12.62
N PHE A 211 5.76 -6.47 -12.45
CA PHE A 211 5.13 -6.07 -11.18
C PHE A 211 5.60 -6.90 -9.98
N PHE A 212 5.90 -8.19 -10.21
CA PHE A 212 6.25 -9.17 -9.20
C PHE A 212 7.76 -9.32 -8.99
N ALA A 213 8.57 -8.41 -9.55
CA ALA A 213 10.02 -8.47 -9.40
C ALA A 213 10.51 -8.32 -7.95
N HIS A 214 9.75 -7.59 -7.11
CA HIS A 214 10.17 -7.24 -5.77
C HIS A 214 9.05 -7.32 -4.73
N CYS A 215 9.44 -7.48 -3.47
CA CYS A 215 8.56 -7.34 -2.32
C CYS A 215 7.81 -5.99 -2.28
N VAL A 216 6.63 -6.00 -1.67
CA VAL A 216 5.92 -4.78 -1.21
C VAL A 216 5.63 -4.87 0.29
N CYS A 217 5.69 -3.75 1.02
CA CYS A 217 5.61 -3.77 2.49
C CYS A 217 4.74 -2.62 3.03
N THR A 218 4.15 -2.81 4.22
CA THR A 218 3.45 -1.75 4.98
C THR A 218 4.38 -0.67 5.54
N THR A 219 5.70 -0.90 5.48
CA THR A 219 6.73 0.07 5.83
C THR A 219 7.60 0.40 4.61
N MET A 220 7.89 1.68 4.44
CA MET A 220 8.76 2.20 3.39
C MET A 220 10.01 2.80 4.01
N THR A 221 11.17 2.58 3.38
CA THR A 221 12.41 3.22 3.81
C THR A 221 12.29 4.75 3.75
N GLU A 222 12.96 5.49 4.65
CA GLU A 222 12.83 6.95 4.71
C GLU A 222 13.75 7.72 3.74
N LYS A 223 14.87 7.14 3.27
CA LYS A 223 15.87 7.87 2.45
C LYS A 223 15.34 8.37 1.09
N MET A 224 14.78 9.57 1.04
CA MET A 224 14.22 10.15 -0.18
C MET A 224 15.19 11.13 -0.83
N PRO A 225 15.15 11.27 -2.17
CA PRO A 225 15.79 12.39 -2.84
C PRO A 225 15.34 13.70 -2.20
N SER A 226 16.26 14.66 -2.07
CA SER A 226 15.98 15.96 -1.44
C SER A 226 14.79 16.69 -2.09
N VAL A 227 14.62 16.54 -3.40
CA VAL A 227 13.51 17.12 -4.17
C VAL A 227 12.13 16.61 -3.72
N ALA A 228 12.06 15.41 -3.15
CA ALA A 228 10.81 14.82 -2.70
C ALA A 228 10.53 15.08 -1.20
N LEU A 229 11.44 15.76 -0.49
CA LEU A 229 11.22 16.14 0.92
C LEU A 229 10.03 17.10 1.14
N PRO A 230 9.76 18.10 0.29
CA PRO A 230 8.58 18.95 0.45
C PRO A 230 7.27 18.16 0.38
N PHE A 231 7.20 17.17 -0.51
CA PHE A 231 6.07 16.25 -0.61
C PHE A 231 5.88 15.46 0.69
N MET A 232 6.96 14.89 1.25
CA MET A 232 6.90 14.19 2.54
C MET A 232 6.48 15.08 3.71
N LYS A 233 7.00 16.30 3.77
CA LYS A 233 6.60 17.30 4.78
C LYS A 233 5.10 17.64 4.72
N ARG A 234 4.42 17.36 3.61
CA ARG A 234 2.97 17.51 3.53
C ARG A 234 2.26 16.36 4.24
N PHE A 235 2.71 15.13 4.05
CA PHE A 235 2.17 13.96 4.73
C PHE A 235 2.41 13.98 6.24
N THR A 236 3.44 14.70 6.71
CA THR A 236 3.65 14.90 8.15
C THR A 236 2.52 15.67 8.85
N ARG A 237 1.60 16.29 8.09
CA ARG A 237 0.37 16.89 8.65
C ARG A 237 -0.69 15.86 9.01
N TYR A 238 -0.58 14.65 8.50
CA TYR A 238 -1.52 13.55 8.71
C TYR A 238 -0.97 12.47 9.64
N SER A 239 0.33 12.19 9.55
CA SER A 239 1.02 11.23 10.41
C SER A 239 2.47 11.67 10.63
N LYS A 240 2.98 11.52 11.85
CA LYS A 240 4.40 11.62 12.21
C LYS A 240 5.25 10.54 11.52
N PHE A 241 4.62 9.47 11.05
CA PHE A 241 5.25 8.33 10.40
C PHE A 241 4.67 8.09 9.00
N PRO A 242 4.75 9.06 8.07
CA PRO A 242 4.06 9.02 6.78
C PRO A 242 4.53 7.91 5.82
N LEU A 243 5.59 7.19 6.18
CA LEU A 243 6.19 6.08 5.44
C LEU A 243 5.97 4.73 6.14
N SER A 244 5.07 4.69 7.11
CA SER A 244 4.69 3.46 7.81
C SER A 244 3.18 3.45 7.97
N LEU A 245 2.58 2.31 7.70
CA LEU A 245 1.15 2.09 7.83
C LEU A 245 0.88 1.22 9.07
N GLY A 246 -0.22 1.52 9.74
CA GLY A 246 -0.71 0.72 10.84
C GLY A 246 -1.13 -0.67 10.38
N VAL A 247 -1.07 -1.62 11.31
CA VAL A 247 -1.50 -3.01 11.12
C VAL A 247 -2.50 -3.43 12.21
N SER A 248 -2.62 -2.65 13.28
CA SER A 248 -3.37 -3.05 14.48
C SER A 248 -4.86 -3.26 14.22
N ASP A 249 -5.51 -2.44 13.41
CA ASP A 249 -6.93 -2.62 13.03
C ASP A 249 -7.13 -3.92 12.25
N PHE A 250 -6.15 -4.33 11.43
CA PHE A 250 -6.23 -5.58 10.67
C PHE A 250 -6.31 -6.79 11.60
N ALA A 251 -5.59 -6.75 12.72
CA ALA A 251 -5.57 -7.79 13.75
C ALA A 251 -6.61 -7.61 14.87
N LYS A 252 -7.43 -6.55 14.83
CA LYS A 252 -8.42 -6.25 15.87
C LYS A 252 -9.66 -7.13 15.76
N TYR A 253 -10.15 -7.34 14.54
CA TYR A 253 -11.36 -8.13 14.28
C TYR A 253 -11.02 -9.33 13.38
N ASP A 254 -11.64 -10.48 13.63
CA ASP A 254 -11.54 -11.65 12.76
C ASP A 254 -12.53 -11.60 11.59
N VAL A 255 -12.60 -12.68 10.80
CA VAL A 255 -13.47 -12.81 9.62
C VAL A 255 -14.95 -12.77 9.98
N ASP A 256 -15.30 -13.21 11.19
CA ASP A 256 -16.68 -13.19 11.70
C ASP A 256 -17.02 -11.83 12.33
N GLY A 257 -16.03 -10.96 12.52
CA GLY A 257 -16.19 -9.64 13.14
C GLY A 257 -16.13 -9.69 14.67
N ASN A 258 -15.62 -10.75 15.28
CA ASN A 258 -15.40 -10.77 16.73
C ASN A 258 -14.23 -9.85 17.09
N ASP A 259 -14.36 -9.09 18.18
CA ASP A 259 -13.34 -8.16 18.66
C ASP A 259 -12.29 -8.89 19.50
N HIS A 260 -11.01 -8.68 19.19
CA HIS A 260 -9.84 -9.24 19.90
C HIS A 260 -9.09 -8.17 20.69
N SER A 261 -9.69 -7.02 20.97
CA SER A 261 -9.03 -5.94 21.73
C SER A 261 -8.77 -6.27 23.21
N ASP A 262 -9.45 -7.28 23.77
CA ASP A 262 -9.39 -7.65 25.19
C ASP A 262 -8.19 -8.58 25.52
N GLY A 263 -6.97 -8.05 25.36
CA GLY A 263 -5.73 -8.71 25.81
C GLY A 263 -5.21 -9.82 24.89
N SER A 264 -5.99 -10.29 23.91
CA SER A 264 -5.52 -11.15 22.82
C SER A 264 -4.98 -10.35 21.62
N HIS A 265 -5.08 -9.01 21.65
CA HIS A 265 -4.68 -8.16 20.51
C HIS A 265 -3.19 -8.22 20.28
N ASN A 266 -2.79 -9.02 19.28
CA ASN A 266 -1.41 -9.19 18.89
C ASN A 266 -1.26 -9.03 17.37
N PHE A 267 -0.37 -8.12 16.98
CA PHE A 267 -0.18 -7.72 15.59
C PHE A 267 1.30 -7.45 15.31
N PRO A 268 1.76 -7.66 14.07
CA PRO A 268 3.16 -7.45 13.72
C PRO A 268 3.49 -5.97 13.52
N PHE A 269 4.76 -5.64 13.70
CA PHE A 269 5.29 -4.32 13.37
C PHE A 269 5.21 -4.00 11.87
N ALA A 270 5.45 -4.99 11.01
CA ALA A 270 5.35 -4.81 9.56
C ALA A 270 4.86 -6.09 8.88
N VAL A 271 4.16 -5.93 7.77
CA VAL A 271 3.73 -7.03 6.89
C VAL A 271 4.34 -6.79 5.50
N THR A 272 4.87 -7.86 4.92
CA THR A 272 5.52 -7.85 3.61
C THR A 272 4.88 -8.92 2.73
N LEU A 273 4.55 -8.57 1.49
CA LEU A 273 4.13 -9.50 0.46
C LEU A 273 5.34 -9.82 -0.42
N GLN A 274 5.76 -11.08 -0.40
CA GLN A 274 6.79 -11.61 -1.29
C GLN A 274 6.10 -12.24 -2.50
N PRO A 275 6.34 -11.73 -3.71
CA PRO A 275 5.83 -12.38 -4.91
C PRO A 275 6.27 -13.84 -5.00
N VAL A 276 5.32 -14.71 -5.32
CA VAL A 276 5.56 -16.13 -5.68
C VAL A 276 5.01 -16.49 -7.05
N TYR A 277 4.29 -15.57 -7.69
CA TYR A 277 3.85 -15.72 -9.06
C TYR A 277 5.07 -15.73 -9.99
N GLU A 278 5.37 -16.89 -10.55
CA GLU A 278 6.37 -17.02 -11.61
C GLU A 278 5.71 -16.64 -12.93
N ARG A 279 6.17 -15.52 -13.50
CA ARG A 279 5.82 -15.17 -14.86
C ARG A 279 6.23 -16.31 -15.79
N SER A 280 5.26 -16.91 -16.46
CA SER A 280 5.56 -17.79 -17.59
C SER A 280 6.42 -16.98 -18.55
N ALA A 281 7.68 -17.41 -18.73
CA ALA A 281 8.62 -16.74 -19.63
C ALA A 281 7.85 -16.42 -20.91
N PRO A 282 7.78 -15.15 -21.36
CA PRO A 282 6.88 -14.74 -22.41
C PRO A 282 7.11 -15.71 -23.55
N THR A 283 6.15 -16.61 -23.77
CA THR A 283 6.21 -17.59 -24.84
C THR A 283 6.54 -16.73 -26.02
N THR A 284 7.73 -16.88 -26.61
CA THR A 284 8.22 -16.06 -27.71
C THR A 284 7.19 -16.25 -28.80
N ALA A 285 6.15 -15.42 -28.73
CA ALA A 285 5.02 -15.43 -29.60
C ALA A 285 5.72 -15.02 -30.87
N THR A 286 5.94 -16.03 -31.69
CA THR A 286 6.59 -15.93 -32.98
C THR A 286 5.75 -14.88 -33.64
N THR A 287 6.23 -13.64 -33.58
CA THR A 287 5.52 -12.52 -34.12
C THR A 287 5.65 -12.85 -35.58
N THR A 288 4.60 -13.47 -36.11
CA THR A 288 4.43 -13.72 -37.52
C THR A 288 4.32 -12.31 -38.07
N GLU A 289 5.48 -11.65 -38.20
CA GLU A 289 5.68 -10.44 -38.95
C GLU A 289 5.18 -10.87 -40.33
N SER A 290 3.90 -10.60 -40.60
CA SER A 290 3.33 -10.74 -41.93
C SER A 290 4.25 -9.98 -42.85
N SER A 291 5.05 -10.76 -43.55
CA SER A 291 6.18 -10.34 -44.36
C SER A 291 5.64 -9.67 -45.61
N THR A 292 5.20 -8.43 -45.48
CA THR A 292 5.15 -7.50 -46.60
C THR A 292 6.56 -6.98 -46.82
N ASN A 293 7.19 -7.47 -47.89
CA ASN A 293 8.54 -7.18 -48.37
C ASN A 293 8.75 -5.70 -48.75
N GLU A 294 8.70 -4.78 -47.79
CA GLU A 294 9.23 -3.42 -47.99
C GLU A 294 10.60 -3.29 -47.33
N LYS A 295 11.63 -3.29 -48.18
CA LYS A 295 13.03 -2.99 -47.84
C LYS A 295 13.19 -1.50 -47.51
N THR A 296 12.68 -1.05 -46.37
CA THR A 296 13.08 0.22 -45.79
C THR A 296 14.12 -0.06 -44.70
N LYS A 297 15.38 0.28 -45.01
CA LYS A 297 16.48 0.43 -44.03
C LYS A 297 16.13 1.60 -43.10
N GLY A 298 15.23 1.39 -42.16
CA GLY A 298 14.89 2.32 -41.10
C GLY A 298 15.10 1.62 -39.77
N ASP A 299 15.88 2.23 -38.88
CA ASP A 299 16.15 1.74 -37.53
C ASP A 299 14.87 1.21 -36.88
N LYS A 300 14.78 -0.13 -36.68
CA LYS A 300 13.72 -0.76 -35.89
C LYS A 300 13.91 -0.30 -34.44
N LYS A 301 13.46 0.92 -34.12
CA LYS A 301 13.32 1.41 -32.74
C LYS A 301 12.45 0.38 -32.04
N LYS A 302 13.03 -0.34 -31.06
CA LYS A 302 12.28 -1.21 -30.15
C LYS A 302 11.10 -0.39 -29.63
N LYS A 303 9.89 -0.76 -30.02
CA LYS A 303 8.68 -0.13 -29.51
C LYS A 303 8.64 -0.52 -28.03
N PHE A 304 8.99 0.43 -27.17
CA PHE A 304 8.89 0.22 -25.73
C PHE A 304 7.46 -0.21 -25.41
N ALA A 305 7.32 -1.23 -24.55
CA ALA A 305 6.03 -1.55 -23.98
C ALA A 305 5.46 -0.27 -23.35
N THR A 306 4.17 0.00 -23.57
CA THR A 306 3.49 1.12 -22.92
C THR A 306 3.61 0.94 -21.41
N PHE A 307 3.59 2.02 -20.62
CA PHE A 307 3.57 1.89 -19.16
C PHE A 307 2.42 1.02 -18.64
N ASP A 308 1.33 0.94 -19.41
CA ASP A 308 0.19 0.07 -19.14
C ASP A 308 0.45 -1.43 -19.32
N SER A 309 1.64 -1.84 -19.80
CA SER A 309 1.97 -3.24 -20.06
C SER A 309 1.85 -4.11 -18.82
N PHE A 310 2.16 -3.59 -17.63
CA PHE A 310 1.98 -4.36 -16.40
C PHE A 310 0.50 -4.61 -16.09
N ILE A 311 -0.40 -3.66 -16.40
CA ILE A 311 -1.84 -3.85 -16.18
C ILE A 311 -2.34 -4.94 -17.12
N ASP A 312 -1.94 -4.87 -18.38
CA ASP A 312 -2.29 -5.90 -19.37
C ASP A 312 -1.76 -7.25 -18.89
N GLU A 313 -0.51 -7.35 -18.45
CA GLU A 313 0.08 -8.58 -17.91
C GLU A 313 -0.71 -9.15 -16.70
N VAL A 314 -0.99 -8.35 -15.68
CA VAL A 314 -1.69 -8.85 -14.48
C VAL A 314 -3.14 -9.27 -14.79
N THR A 315 -3.80 -8.65 -15.76
CA THR A 315 -5.16 -9.05 -16.17
C THR A 315 -5.25 -10.42 -16.84
N HIS A 316 -4.11 -10.98 -17.27
CA HIS A 316 -4.04 -12.34 -17.82
C HIS A 316 -3.66 -13.41 -16.79
N ILE A 317 -3.51 -13.04 -15.51
CA ILE A 317 -3.22 -14.02 -14.46
C ILE A 317 -4.42 -14.95 -14.27
N PRO A 318 -4.24 -16.28 -14.35
CA PRO A 318 -5.34 -17.23 -14.15
C PRO A 318 -5.96 -17.15 -12.75
N VAL A 319 -7.24 -17.48 -12.66
CA VAL A 319 -7.91 -17.70 -11.37
C VAL A 319 -7.28 -18.90 -10.66
N GLY A 320 -7.16 -18.83 -9.33
CA GLY A 320 -6.49 -19.86 -8.52
C GLY A 320 -4.98 -19.69 -8.44
N THR A 321 -4.42 -18.61 -8.99
CA THR A 321 -2.99 -18.33 -8.92
C THR A 321 -2.63 -17.73 -7.56
N THR A 322 -1.66 -18.35 -6.87
CA THR A 322 -1.05 -17.73 -5.68
C THR A 322 -0.12 -16.60 -6.12
N LEU A 323 -0.43 -15.38 -5.67
CA LEU A 323 0.30 -14.17 -6.05
C LEU A 323 1.46 -13.91 -5.09
N PHE A 324 1.19 -14.05 -3.79
CA PHE A 324 2.10 -13.64 -2.74
C PHE A 324 2.14 -14.65 -1.60
N ASP A 325 3.33 -14.83 -1.04
CA ASP A 325 3.50 -15.24 0.34
C ASP A 325 3.46 -14.01 1.26
N ILE A 326 2.90 -14.18 2.45
CA ILE A 326 2.76 -13.15 3.48
C ILE A 326 3.82 -13.38 4.55
N TYR A 327 4.63 -12.36 4.78
CA TYR A 327 5.65 -12.34 5.83
C TYR A 327 5.32 -11.26 6.88
N ALA A 328 5.64 -11.53 8.13
CA ALA A 328 5.46 -10.63 9.25
C ALA A 328 6.77 -10.43 10.02
N SER A 329 7.03 -9.17 10.38
CA SER A 329 8.05 -8.79 11.35
C SER A 329 7.35 -8.51 12.67
N PRO A 330 7.50 -9.36 13.72
CA PRO A 330 6.72 -9.24 14.95
C PRO A 330 6.94 -7.89 15.65
N ASP A 331 8.16 -7.37 15.65
CA ASP A 331 8.51 -6.13 16.36
C ASP A 331 9.63 -5.35 15.61
N PRO A 332 10.02 -4.15 16.07
CA PRO A 332 11.15 -3.42 15.48
C PRO A 332 12.52 -4.09 15.68
N GLU A 333 12.66 -4.99 16.65
CA GLU A 333 13.92 -5.69 16.92
C GLU A 333 14.16 -6.83 15.92
N SER A 334 13.10 -7.41 15.35
CA SER A 334 13.19 -8.43 14.29
C SER A 334 13.58 -7.85 12.94
N VAL A 335 13.53 -6.52 12.76
CA VAL A 335 13.97 -5.87 11.52
C VAL A 335 15.48 -6.05 11.33
N GLY A 336 15.88 -6.67 10.22
CA GLY A 336 17.27 -7.04 9.94
C GLY A 336 17.76 -8.29 10.67
N ASP A 337 16.84 -9.04 11.27
CA ASP A 337 17.09 -10.38 11.79
C ASP A 337 16.24 -11.39 11.00
N PRO A 338 16.81 -12.07 9.98
CA PRO A 338 16.07 -13.00 9.14
C PRO A 338 15.52 -14.20 9.93
N THR A 339 16.05 -14.49 11.13
CA THR A 339 15.58 -15.61 11.96
C THR A 339 14.27 -15.33 12.70
N ARG A 340 13.89 -14.05 12.80
CA ARG A 340 12.69 -13.59 13.51
C ARG A 340 11.55 -13.18 12.59
N ILE A 341 11.81 -13.05 11.29
CA ILE A 341 10.76 -12.92 10.28
C ILE A 341 9.92 -14.20 10.27
N GLN A 342 8.62 -14.06 10.05
CA GLN A 342 7.68 -15.18 10.04
C GLN A 342 6.95 -15.23 8.70
N ARG A 343 6.96 -16.37 8.00
CA ARG A 343 6.09 -16.62 6.85
C ARG A 343 4.76 -17.13 7.39
N ILE A 344 3.71 -16.30 7.29
CA ILE A 344 2.44 -16.50 8.02
C ILE A 344 1.28 -16.91 7.13
N GLY A 345 1.37 -16.78 5.81
CA GLY A 345 0.26 -17.12 4.93
C GLY A 345 0.54 -16.87 3.45
N ARG A 346 -0.53 -16.90 2.64
CA ARG A 346 -0.49 -16.63 1.20
C ARG A 346 -1.77 -15.97 0.69
N ILE A 347 -1.70 -15.37 -0.49
CA ILE A 347 -2.84 -14.75 -1.18
C ILE A 347 -3.03 -15.43 -2.54
N THR A 348 -4.26 -15.89 -2.81
CA THR A 348 -4.61 -16.61 -4.04
C THR A 348 -5.81 -15.95 -4.74
N THR A 349 -5.76 -15.78 -6.06
CA THR A 349 -6.87 -15.20 -6.84
C THR A 349 -8.10 -16.11 -6.83
N THR A 350 -9.29 -15.53 -6.68
CA THR A 350 -10.57 -16.26 -6.73
C THR A 350 -11.51 -15.75 -7.81
N SER A 351 -11.13 -14.67 -8.51
CA SER A 351 -11.76 -14.22 -9.75
C SER A 351 -10.71 -13.78 -10.77
N GLU A 352 -11.15 -13.51 -12.00
CA GLU A 352 -10.33 -12.83 -13.00
C GLU A 352 -9.93 -11.43 -12.51
N MET A 353 -8.74 -10.98 -12.89
CA MET A 353 -8.28 -9.62 -12.67
C MET A 353 -8.84 -8.71 -13.76
N ILE A 354 -9.48 -7.62 -13.35
CA ILE A 354 -10.00 -6.59 -14.25
C ILE A 354 -9.28 -5.26 -14.03
N PRO A 355 -9.17 -4.40 -15.06
CA PRO A 355 -8.67 -3.05 -14.88
C PRO A 355 -9.49 -2.27 -13.84
N SER A 356 -8.78 -1.57 -12.95
CA SER A 356 -9.33 -0.72 -11.88
C SER A 356 -8.92 0.74 -12.11
N SER A 357 -9.82 1.67 -11.76
CA SER A 357 -9.63 3.12 -11.88
C SER A 357 -10.00 3.82 -10.56
N PRO A 358 -9.72 5.11 -10.37
CA PRO A 358 -10.14 5.84 -9.17
C PRO A 358 -11.66 6.01 -9.04
N HIS A 359 -12.42 5.60 -10.05
CA HIS A 359 -13.85 5.84 -10.18
C HIS A 359 -14.69 4.58 -10.06
N ASP A 360 -14.06 3.44 -9.78
CA ASP A 360 -14.75 2.15 -9.61
C ASP A 360 -15.43 1.97 -8.24
N GLY A 361 -15.33 2.98 -7.38
CA GLY A 361 -15.93 3.00 -6.05
C GLY A 361 -15.13 2.23 -4.99
N LEU A 362 -14.06 1.53 -5.39
CA LEU A 362 -13.23 0.75 -4.47
C LEU A 362 -12.34 1.65 -3.63
N TYR A 363 -12.46 1.55 -2.32
CA TYR A 363 -11.66 2.32 -1.39
C TYR A 363 -10.96 1.44 -0.35
N PHE A 364 -9.67 1.66 -0.17
CA PHE A 364 -8.85 0.99 0.84
C PHE A 364 -8.52 1.99 1.94
N ARG A 365 -9.00 1.72 3.15
CA ARG A 365 -8.69 2.55 4.31
C ARG A 365 -7.22 2.41 4.67
N HIS A 366 -6.54 3.52 4.93
CA HIS A 366 -5.20 3.48 5.49
C HIS A 366 -5.27 3.64 7.00
N GLU A 367 -4.58 2.77 7.72
CA GLU A 367 -4.36 2.94 9.15
C GLU A 367 -3.08 3.76 9.37
N VAL A 368 -3.15 4.75 10.26
CA VAL A 368 -1.98 5.56 10.62
C VAL A 368 -1.14 4.82 11.66
N LYS A 369 0.20 4.83 11.51
CA LYS A 369 1.10 4.07 12.38
C LYS A 369 1.04 4.47 13.85
N GLU A 370 0.56 5.67 14.14
CA GLU A 370 0.34 6.12 15.52
C GLU A 370 -0.57 5.19 16.32
N GLN A 371 -1.58 4.59 15.70
CA GLN A 371 -2.51 3.69 16.38
C GLN A 371 -1.78 2.44 16.90
N ASP A 372 -0.92 1.84 16.06
CA ASP A 372 -0.02 0.77 16.48
C ASP A 372 0.84 1.20 17.67
N TYR A 373 1.41 2.41 17.64
CA TYR A 373 2.29 2.90 18.70
C TYR A 373 1.59 3.33 19.98
N ASP A 374 0.28 3.58 19.93
CA ASP A 374 -0.52 3.81 21.14
C ASP A 374 -0.78 2.46 21.86
N LEU A 375 -0.87 1.36 21.11
CA LEU A 375 -1.01 -0.01 21.63
C LEU A 375 0.33 -0.69 21.97
N ARG A 376 1.42 -0.26 21.35
CA ARG A 376 2.80 -0.76 21.53
C ARG A 376 3.78 0.42 21.69
N PRO A 377 3.69 1.21 22.78
CA PRO A 377 4.51 2.41 22.96
C PRO A 377 6.02 2.12 23.00
N GLU A 378 6.43 0.94 23.44
CA GLU A 378 7.81 0.47 23.48
C GLU A 378 8.46 0.38 22.09
N TRP A 379 7.67 0.17 21.02
CA TRP A 379 8.17 0.13 19.65
C TRP A 379 8.79 1.45 19.19
N LYS A 380 8.40 2.59 19.80
CA LYS A 380 9.01 3.90 19.49
C LYS A 380 10.51 3.91 19.77
N LYS A 381 10.97 3.20 20.81
CA LYS A 381 12.41 3.05 21.09
C LYS A 381 13.06 2.09 20.09
N GLY A 382 12.36 1.02 19.72
CA GLY A 382 12.83 0.04 18.76
C GLY A 382 13.13 0.64 17.39
N ILE A 383 12.30 1.57 16.90
CA ILE A 383 12.51 2.22 15.59
C ILE A 383 13.71 3.18 15.57
N GLU A 384 14.20 3.62 16.73
CA GLU A 384 15.40 4.47 16.87
C GLU A 384 16.70 3.66 16.89
N ARG A 385 16.61 2.33 17.08
CA ARG A 385 17.76 1.42 17.07
C ARG A 385 18.54 1.59 15.79
N LYS A 386 19.86 1.82 15.92
CA LYS A 386 20.77 1.95 14.78
C LYS A 386 21.05 0.56 14.21
N MET A 387 21.04 0.47 12.90
CA MET A 387 21.43 -0.74 12.17
C MET A 387 22.23 -0.38 10.93
N ALA A 388 22.88 -1.38 10.35
CA ALA A 388 23.65 -1.23 9.13
C ALA A 388 23.39 -2.40 8.18
N MET A 389 23.19 -2.09 6.90
CA MET A 389 23.00 -3.04 5.81
C MET A 389 24.18 -2.95 4.83
N ASP A 390 24.22 -3.84 3.84
CA ASP A 390 25.21 -3.82 2.75
C ASP A 390 26.66 -3.83 3.28
N GLN A 391 26.98 -4.70 4.26
CA GLN A 391 28.29 -4.73 4.92
C GLN A 391 28.70 -3.37 5.53
N GLY A 392 27.73 -2.61 6.03
CA GLY A 392 27.98 -1.32 6.66
C GLY A 392 27.91 -0.11 5.73
N LYS A 393 27.70 -0.29 4.42
CA LYS A 393 27.56 0.83 3.46
C LYS A 393 26.30 1.65 3.72
N THR A 394 25.21 1.00 4.12
CA THR A 394 23.94 1.68 4.39
C THR A 394 23.69 1.70 5.90
N LYS A 395 23.89 2.85 6.55
CA LYS A 395 23.57 3.05 7.97
C LYS A 395 22.27 3.85 8.14
N GLY A 396 21.55 3.58 9.23
CA GLY A 396 20.30 4.25 9.55
C GLY A 396 19.70 3.72 10.86
N THR A 397 18.51 4.19 11.19
CA THR A 397 17.69 3.60 12.25
C THR A 397 16.74 2.56 11.64
N VAL A 398 16.16 1.69 12.46
CA VAL A 398 15.13 0.72 12.02
C VAL A 398 13.99 1.44 11.28
N GLY A 399 13.44 2.52 11.83
CA GLY A 399 12.38 3.29 11.14
C GLY A 399 12.78 3.84 9.77
N LYS A 400 14.08 4.05 9.53
CA LYS A 400 14.61 4.54 8.25
C LYS A 400 14.87 3.44 7.22
N LEU A 401 15.12 2.22 7.70
CA LEU A 401 15.64 1.11 6.89
C LEU A 401 14.64 -0.04 6.75
N ALA A 402 13.65 -0.15 7.64
CA ALA A 402 12.52 -1.07 7.51
C ALA A 402 11.76 -0.76 6.21
N GLY A 403 11.84 -1.69 5.27
CA GLY A 403 11.13 -1.59 4.00
C GLY A 403 11.48 -2.74 3.08
N TRP A 404 10.82 -2.78 1.92
CA TRP A 404 10.81 -3.93 1.02
C TRP A 404 12.19 -4.57 0.78
N ARG A 405 13.23 -3.78 0.50
CA ARG A 405 14.55 -4.31 0.15
C ARG A 405 15.21 -5.08 1.28
N LEU A 406 15.11 -4.58 2.51
CA LEU A 406 15.66 -5.27 3.68
C LEU A 406 14.93 -6.59 3.90
N PHE A 407 13.60 -6.57 3.84
CA PHE A 407 12.81 -7.79 4.02
C PHE A 407 13.05 -8.80 2.90
N GLU A 408 13.19 -8.36 1.66
CA GLU A 408 13.54 -9.22 0.53
C GLU A 408 14.91 -9.88 0.72
N GLU A 409 15.92 -9.11 1.14
CA GLU A 409 17.25 -9.64 1.47
C GLU A 409 17.17 -10.66 2.62
N ASP A 410 16.39 -10.38 3.67
CA ASP A 410 16.23 -11.29 4.81
C ASP A 410 15.44 -12.57 4.44
N ILE A 411 14.39 -12.45 3.63
CA ILE A 411 13.58 -13.58 3.12
C ILE A 411 14.43 -14.49 2.23
N ALA A 412 15.26 -13.92 1.36
CA ALA A 412 16.14 -14.66 0.46
C ALA A 412 17.16 -15.55 1.20
N LEU A 413 17.46 -15.25 2.47
CA LEU A 413 18.32 -16.09 3.30
C LEU A 413 17.65 -17.37 3.79
N GLN A 414 16.31 -17.49 3.67
CA GLN A 414 15.52 -18.66 4.09
C GLN A 414 15.76 -19.10 5.53
N LYS A 415 16.03 -18.14 6.43
CA LYS A 415 16.23 -18.41 7.88
C LYS A 415 15.00 -18.09 8.73
N TYR A 416 13.92 -17.64 8.10
CA TYR A 416 12.69 -17.20 8.77
C TYR A 416 11.96 -18.37 9.44
N VAL A 417 11.07 -18.03 10.36
CA VAL A 417 10.13 -18.98 10.95
C VAL A 417 9.01 -19.25 9.94
N ASP A 418 8.98 -20.46 9.36
CA ASP A 418 7.94 -20.85 8.42
C ASP A 418 6.76 -21.52 9.14
N PHE A 419 5.60 -20.87 9.16
CA PHE A 419 4.38 -21.48 9.72
C PHE A 419 3.82 -22.57 8.77
N GLY A 420 4.12 -22.48 7.48
CA GLY A 420 3.69 -23.44 6.46
C GLY A 420 4.50 -24.73 6.42
N ALA A 421 5.62 -24.84 7.15
CA ALA A 421 6.42 -26.06 7.21
C ALA A 421 5.79 -27.16 8.11
N SER A 422 4.75 -26.83 8.88
CA SER A 422 4.10 -27.75 9.83
C SER A 422 2.92 -28.53 9.23
N THR A 423 2.58 -28.26 7.97
CA THR A 423 1.53 -28.96 7.19
C THR A 423 2.19 -29.83 6.14
#